data_AF-A0A2D0IUG4-F1
#
_entry.id   AF-A0A2D0IUG4-F1
#
_cell.length_a   1.000
_cell.length_b   1.000
_cell.length_c   1.000
_cell.angle_alpha   90.00
_cell.angle_beta   90.00
_cell.angle_gamma   90.00
#
_symmetry.space_group_name_H-M   'P 1'
#
loop_
_entity.id
_entity.type
_entity.pdbx_description
1 polymer ?
#
loop_
_entity_poly.entity_id
_entity_poly.type
_entity_poly.pdbx_seq_one_letter_code
_entity_poly.pdbx_strand_id
1 'polypeptide(L)' 'MGSTELAANLFRATQAEEKLRRDNVKSKTQANQTHFDVGRKVRDTIQELGGTMPEDLPSPEKSIKQLETIAKKKLKK' A
#
# COMPACT_ATOMS: atom_id res chain seq x y z
N MET A 1 -9.33 0.85 6.16
CA MET A 1 -8.80 1.37 4.89
C MET A 1 -9.97 1.76 4.02
N GLY A 2 -9.93 2.95 3.41
CA GLY A 2 -10.94 3.36 2.43
C GLY A 2 -10.81 2.56 1.13
N SER A 3 -11.87 2.54 0.31
CA SER A 3 -11.84 1.87 -1.00
C SER A 3 -10.77 2.45 -1.93
N THR A 4 -10.63 3.77 -1.96
CA THR A 4 -9.61 4.47 -2.78
C THR A 4 -8.18 4.17 -2.32
N GLU A 5 -7.95 4.17 -1.01
CA GLU A 5 -6.65 3.82 -0.41
C GLU A 5 -6.25 2.38 -0.77
N LEU A 6 -7.20 1.44 -0.63
CA LEU A 6 -6.96 0.04 -0.95
C LEU A 6 -6.68 -0.16 -2.45
N ALA A 7 -7.45 0.51 -3.32
CA ALA A 7 -7.24 0.48 -4.76
C ALA A 7 -5.86 1.01 -5.14
N ALA A 8 -5.44 2.15 -4.59
CA ALA A 8 -4.12 2.72 -4.84
C ALA A 8 -2.98 1.80 -4.37
N ASN A 9 -3.11 1.20 -3.18
CA ASN A 9 -2.10 0.28 -2.67
C ASN A 9 -2.02 -1.01 -3.52
N LEU A 10 -3.15 -1.61 -3.87
CA LEU A 10 -3.20 -2.80 -4.71
C LEU A 10 -2.64 -2.52 -6.10
N PHE A 11 -2.98 -1.37 -6.68
CA PHE A 11 -2.45 -0.96 -7.97
C PHE A 11 -0.92 -0.80 -7.92
N ARG A 12 -0.38 -0.09 -6.94
CA ARG A 12 1.07 0.04 -6.73
C ARG A 12 1.76 -1.33 -6.60
N ALA A 13 1.18 -2.24 -5.83
CA ALA A 13 1.75 -3.56 -5.59
C ALA A 13 1.81 -4.40 -6.88
N THR A 14 0.70 -4.48 -7.60
CA THR A 14 0.60 -5.24 -8.85
C THR A 14 1.50 -4.68 -9.94
N GLN A 15 1.57 -3.35 -10.10
CA GLN A 15 2.45 -2.73 -11.09
C GLN A 15 3.93 -2.92 -10.75
N ALA A 16 4.30 -2.92 -9.47
CA ALA A 16 5.67 -3.21 -9.06
C ALA A 16 6.05 -4.67 -9.34
N GLU A 17 5.19 -5.62 -9.01
CA GLU A 17 5.40 -7.05 -9.30
C GLU A 17 5.58 -7.31 -10.80
N GLU A 18 4.68 -6.77 -11.63
CA GLU A 18 4.78 -6.89 -13.08
C GLU A 18 6.08 -6.29 -13.62
N LYS A 19 6.50 -5.13 -13.11
CA LYS A 19 7.76 -4.49 -13.51
C LYS A 19 8.99 -5.31 -13.08
N LEU A 20 9.00 -5.86 -11.87
CA LEU A 20 10.08 -6.73 -11.40
C LEU A 20 10.24 -7.96 -12.31
N ARG A 21 9.12 -8.58 -12.68
CA ARG A 21 9.10 -9.76 -13.56
C ARG A 21 9.56 -9.42 -14.97
N ARG A 22 9.00 -8.36 -15.57
CA ARG A 22 9.32 -7.91 -16.93
C ARG A 22 10.80 -7.55 -17.08
N ASP A 23 11.33 -6.82 -16.10
CA ASP A 23 12.71 -6.31 -16.13
C ASP A 23 13.72 -7.34 -15.56
N ASN A 24 13.26 -8.56 -15.24
CA ASN A 24 14.06 -9.66 -14.67
C ASN A 24 14.92 -9.25 -13.46
N VAL A 25 14.34 -8.45 -12.57
CA VAL A 25 15.04 -7.90 -11.41
C VAL A 25 15.29 -8.99 -10.38
N LYS A 26 16.58 -9.23 -10.04
CA LYS A 26 16.97 -10.28 -9.07
C LYS A 26 17.66 -9.75 -7.81
N SER A 27 18.16 -8.51 -7.84
CA SER A 27 18.85 -7.93 -6.69
C SER A 27 17.88 -7.17 -5.78
N LYS A 28 18.12 -7.26 -4.46
CA LYS A 28 17.35 -6.52 -3.45
C LYS A 28 17.37 -5.01 -3.71
N THR A 29 18.53 -4.46 -4.06
CA THR A 29 18.68 -3.02 -4.32
C THR A 29 17.83 -2.56 -5.49
N GLN A 30 17.87 -3.27 -6.62
CA GLN A 30 17.03 -2.94 -7.77
C GLN A 30 15.55 -3.17 -7.48
N ALA A 31 15.20 -4.21 -6.71
CA ALA A 31 13.81 -4.44 -6.34
C ALA A 31 13.24 -3.27 -5.52
N ASN A 32 14.02 -2.80 -4.53
CA ASN A 32 13.65 -1.63 -3.74
C ASN A 32 13.50 -0.38 -4.60
N GLN A 33 14.40 -0.16 -5.55
CA GLN A 33 14.31 0.96 -6.49
C GLN A 33 13.04 0.87 -7.35
N THR A 34 12.73 -0.31 -7.89
CA THR A 34 11.52 -0.55 -8.69
C THR A 34 10.25 -0.24 -7.88
N HIS A 35 10.16 -0.72 -6.63
CA HIS A 35 9.03 -0.40 -5.77
C HIS A 35 8.91 1.11 -5.48
N PHE A 36 10.04 1.79 -5.27
CA PHE A 36 10.09 3.22 -5.03
C PHE A 36 9.61 4.01 -6.25
N ASP A 37 10.10 3.69 -7.44
CA ASP A 37 9.74 4.38 -8.68
C ASP A 37 8.25 4.21 -9.00
N VAL A 38 7.73 2.99 -8.86
CA VAL A 38 6.30 2.71 -9.06
C VAL A 38 5.46 3.45 -8.02
N GLY A 39 5.87 3.41 -6.74
CA GLY A 39 5.18 4.13 -5.67
C GLY A 39 5.15 5.64 -5.88
N ARG A 40 6.26 6.22 -6.34
CA ARG A 40 6.34 7.64 -6.72
C ARG A 40 5.33 7.95 -7.82
N LYS A 41 5.33 7.17 -8.90
CA LYS A 41 4.42 7.41 -10.03
C LYS A 41 2.95 7.32 -9.64
N VAL A 42 2.59 6.37 -8.78
CA VAL A 42 1.22 6.28 -8.24
C VAL A 42 0.85 7.53 -7.43
N ARG A 43 1.76 8.03 -6.58
CA ARG A 43 1.54 9.28 -5.84
C ARG A 43 1.37 10.48 -6.76
N ASP A 44 2.25 10.61 -7.76
CA ASP A 44 2.18 11.71 -8.73
C ASP A 44 0.82 11.71 -9.45
N THR A 45 0.32 10.54 -9.86
CA THR A 45 -1.00 10.39 -10.48
C THR A 45 -2.15 10.74 -9.52
N ILE A 46 -2.07 10.35 -8.24
CA ILE A 46 -3.08 10.75 -7.24
C ILE A 46 -3.15 12.28 -7.13
N GLN A 47 -1.99 12.94 -7.09
CA GLN A 47 -1.90 14.39 -7.05
C GLN A 47 -2.45 15.05 -8.33
N GLU A 48 -2.09 14.54 -9.51
CA GLU A 48 -2.57 15.03 -10.81
C GLU A 48 -4.09 14.94 -10.95
N LEU A 49 -4.69 13.88 -10.41
CA LEU A 49 -6.14 13.67 -10.40
C LEU A 49 -6.86 14.47 -9.31
N GLY A 50 -6.14 15.22 -8.46
CA GLY A 50 -6.70 15.97 -7.34
C GLY A 50 -7.20 15.08 -6.19
N GLY A 51 -6.68 13.86 -6.08
CA GLY A 51 -7.00 12.94 -4.99
C GLY A 51 -6.29 13.29 -3.68
N THR A 52 -6.83 12.81 -2.56
CA THR A 52 -6.16 12.92 -1.26
C THR A 52 -4.91 12.05 -1.21
N MET A 53 -3.80 12.63 -0.78
CA MET A 53 -2.53 11.92 -0.68
C MET A 53 -2.57 10.83 0.40
N PRO A 54 -1.92 9.67 0.19
CA PRO A 54 -1.89 8.59 1.18
C PRO A 54 -1.40 9.01 2.57
N GLU A 55 -0.44 9.94 2.63
CA GLU A 55 0.11 10.51 3.87
C GLU A 55 -0.85 11.43 4.64
N ASP A 56 -1.85 11.98 3.94
CA ASP A 56 -2.87 12.86 4.51
C ASP A 56 -4.15 12.10 4.89
N LEU A 57 -4.20 10.78 4.64
CA LEU A 57 -5.33 9.95 5.03
C LEU A 57 -5.43 9.86 6.56
N PRO A 58 -6.65 9.85 7.12
CA PRO A 58 -6.84 9.75 8.55
C PRO A 58 -6.27 8.44 9.10
N SER A 59 -5.58 8.53 10.23
CA SER A 59 -5.11 7.35 10.94
C SER A 59 -6.30 6.50 11.43
N PRO A 60 -6.20 5.16 11.39
CA PRO A 60 -7.24 4.30 11.93
C PRO A 60 -7.49 4.56 13.43
N GLU A 61 -8.76 4.59 13.83
CA GLU A 61 -9.15 4.82 15.24
C GLU A 61 -8.62 3.77 16.21
N LYS A 62 -8.43 2.54 15.73
CA LYS A 62 -7.96 1.40 16.52
C LYS A 62 -6.66 0.87 15.95
N SER A 63 -5.69 0.70 16.84
CA SER A 63 -4.45 0.00 16.53
C SER A 63 -4.67 -1.48 16.28
N ILE A 64 -3.75 -2.11 15.54
CA ILE A 64 -3.76 -3.55 15.27
C ILE A 64 -3.82 -4.35 16.59
N LYS A 65 -3.04 -3.95 17.62
CA LYS A 65 -3.04 -4.61 18.94
C LYS A 65 -4.42 -4.61 19.63
N GLN A 66 -5.15 -3.50 19.51
CA GLN A 66 -6.51 -3.39 20.06
C GLN A 66 -7.47 -4.32 19.29
N LEU A 67 -7.36 -4.37 17.96
CA LEU A 67 -8.15 -5.26 17.13
C LEU A 67 -7.87 -6.74 17.43
N GLU A 68 -6.61 -7.14 17.57
CA GLU A 68 -6.21 -8.49 17.95
C GLU A 68 -6.80 -8.91 19.30
N THR A 69 -6.78 -8.01 20.28
CA THR A 69 -7.35 -8.26 21.61
C THR A 69 -8.86 -8.48 21.53
N ILE A 70 -9.56 -7.65 20.75
CA ILE A 70 -11.01 -7.79 20.53
C ILE A 70 -11.32 -9.12 19.82
N ALA A 71 -10.57 -9.46 18.78
CA ALA A 71 -10.75 -10.71 18.03
C ALA A 71 -10.55 -11.94 18.92
N LYS A 72 -9.47 -11.97 19.72
CA LYS A 72 -9.22 -13.06 20.69
C LYS A 72 -10.33 -13.20 21.73
N LYS A 73 -10.92 -12.10 22.20
CA LYS A 73 -12.06 -12.14 23.14
C LYS A 73 -13.33 -12.69 22.47
N LYS A 74 -13.58 -12.37 21.20
CA LYS A 74 -14.73 -12.90 20.44
C LYS A 74 -14.61 -14.41 20.18
N LEU A 75 -13.41 -14.92 19.93
CA LEU A 75 -13.16 -16.35 19.67
C LEU A 75 -13.21 -17.23 20.93
N LYS A 76 -13.15 -16.64 22.13
CA LYS A 76 -13.26 -17.34 23.42
C LYS A 76 -14.69 -17.42 23.95
N LYS A 77 -15.66 -16.91 23.18
CA LYS A 77 -17.09 -16.91 23.49
C LYS A 77 -17.78 -17.90 22.57
#